data_AF-A0A544UGC3-F1
#
_entry.id   AF-A0A544UGC3-F1
#
_cell.length_a   1.000
_cell.length_b   1.000
_cell.length_c   1.000
_cell.angle_alpha   90.00
_cell.angle_beta   90.00
_cell.angle_gamma   90.00
#
_symmetry.space_group_name_H-M   'P 1'
#
loop_
_entity.id
_entity.type
_entity.pdbx_description
1 polymer ?
#
loop_
_entity_poly.entity_id
_entity_poly.type
_entity_poly.pdbx_seq_one_letter_code
_entity_poly.pdbx_strand_id
1 'polypeptide(L)'
;MIQLHIESQKNPKIYRKLLLPKNSSFSLLDEMILLSFDLDGADYFNFEMVKKDGRESKEKICFLPKNDTDLDTDEEVVDEWLRKSGDEAIAHIIDNSESFVIRLESNEDLPMNCETLLCIAGAGNIHTGNMDKIDLEEINERIREDEEANSLLENLEPDYLTLLELTNYLKKLKPWQYFSDDEVVGIHFADVDYKVLVSVMGAGGEEFGLMIFDMELGYHSLANILYEKNLSSDFSYGLNALTVNFVDREELDLGDYLLIKDNGLSYRGKKNWIQFRSYLEGTHPERPDYLEVELLIDVISRMINITEARKDGWEYPQLAAHQYPMFKVQMDGELQEIYILQINMPKPTFECYEEISMFEKAKYKKKPKSALQVEYDVFYMPFGVESEETSRTVYPIAGMLVERGSNLVIEHELFPMPKTPPITQGVLWAFLQGLDVRPSKIFVSKELSPMLQPLAKVVGVELVESELPCIREVRQFMKDMSMDLIEEK
;
A
#
# COMPACT_ATOMS: atom_id res chain seq x y z
N MET A 1 8.84 -3.05 -32.04
CA MET A 1 7.60 -2.52 -31.46
C MET A 1 6.52 -3.58 -31.53
N ILE A 2 5.71 -3.63 -30.49
CA ILE A 2 4.54 -4.47 -30.33
C ILE A 2 3.33 -3.58 -30.62
N GLN A 3 2.47 -3.96 -31.57
CA GLN A 3 1.23 -3.25 -31.85
C GLN A 3 0.06 -4.01 -31.23
N LEU A 4 -0.58 -3.40 -30.25
CA LEU A 4 -1.70 -3.96 -29.51
C LEU A 4 -3.01 -3.25 -29.87
N HIS A 5 -4.08 -4.02 -29.99
CA HIS A 5 -5.44 -3.52 -30.07
C HIS A 5 -6.15 -3.83 -28.75
N ILE A 6 -6.58 -2.80 -28.04
CA ILE A 6 -7.19 -2.90 -26.71
C ILE A 6 -8.63 -2.45 -26.83
N GLU A 7 -9.57 -3.35 -26.50
CA GLU A 7 -11.01 -3.13 -26.70
C GLU A 7 -11.76 -3.36 -25.38
N SER A 8 -12.56 -2.38 -24.94
CA SER A 8 -13.45 -2.53 -23.79
C SER A 8 -14.55 -3.55 -24.08
N GLN A 9 -14.98 -4.32 -23.08
CA GLN A 9 -16.16 -5.20 -23.24
C GLN A 9 -17.51 -4.46 -23.19
N LYS A 10 -17.51 -3.13 -23.05
CA LYS A 10 -18.72 -2.28 -23.09
C LYS A 10 -19.33 -2.22 -24.51
N ASN A 11 -20.60 -1.85 -24.58
CA ASN A 11 -21.31 -1.61 -25.84
C ASN A 11 -21.81 -0.15 -25.88
N PRO A 12 -21.37 0.68 -26.85
CA PRO A 12 -20.48 0.39 -27.97
C PRO A 12 -19.06 0.01 -27.54
N LYS A 13 -18.38 -0.78 -28.40
CA LYS A 13 -17.01 -1.23 -28.19
C LYS A 13 -16.03 -0.07 -28.37
N ILE A 14 -15.48 0.42 -27.27
CA ILE A 14 -14.48 1.48 -27.22
C ILE A 14 -13.11 0.83 -27.33
N TYR A 15 -12.21 1.40 -28.12
CA TYR A 15 -10.89 0.79 -28.32
C TYR A 15 -9.77 1.81 -28.44
N ARG A 16 -8.55 1.33 -28.18
CA ARG A 16 -7.27 2.00 -28.44
C ARG A 16 -6.35 1.05 -29.21
N LYS A 17 -5.46 1.61 -30.02
CA LYS A 17 -4.35 0.89 -30.64
C LYS A 17 -3.06 1.49 -30.12
N LEU A 18 -2.27 0.65 -29.45
CA LEU A 18 -1.08 1.06 -28.73
C LEU A 18 0.16 0.48 -29.41
N LEU A 19 1.25 1.23 -29.39
CA LEU A 19 2.59 0.81 -29.78
C LEU A 19 3.48 0.80 -28.55
N LEU A 20 4.04 -0.36 -28.24
CA LEU A 20 4.98 -0.55 -27.15
C LEU A 20 6.36 -0.96 -27.67
N PRO A 21 7.45 -0.59 -26.97
CA PRO A 21 8.77 -1.20 -27.15
C PRO A 21 8.71 -2.73 -27.09
N LYS A 22 9.73 -3.37 -27.68
CA LYS A 22 9.95 -4.79 -27.41
C LYS A 22 10.44 -4.94 -25.98
N ASN A 23 10.17 -6.08 -25.37
CA ASN A 23 10.53 -6.35 -23.98
C ASN A 23 9.83 -5.45 -22.94
N SER A 24 8.72 -4.80 -23.29
CA SER A 24 7.91 -4.07 -22.31
C SER A 24 7.25 -5.03 -21.31
N SER A 25 7.28 -4.68 -20.02
CA SER A 25 6.60 -5.43 -18.97
C SER A 25 5.08 -5.28 -19.08
N PHE A 26 4.33 -6.15 -18.40
CA PHE A 26 2.88 -6.00 -18.28
C PHE A 26 2.50 -4.81 -17.40
N SER A 27 3.35 -4.40 -16.47
CA SER A 27 3.19 -3.19 -15.66
C SER A 27 3.22 -1.91 -16.52
N LEU A 28 4.14 -1.83 -17.48
CA LEU A 28 4.13 -0.72 -18.44
C LEU A 28 2.87 -0.74 -19.34
N LEU A 29 2.36 -1.92 -19.67
CA LEU A 29 1.10 -2.05 -20.42
C LEU A 29 -0.10 -1.59 -19.58
N ASP A 30 -0.08 -1.83 -18.28
CA ASP A 30 -1.08 -1.38 -17.29
C ASP A 30 -1.23 0.14 -17.33
N GLU A 31 -0.13 0.84 -17.08
CA GLU A 31 -0.02 2.30 -17.09
C GLU A 31 -0.47 2.88 -18.44
N MET A 32 -0.05 2.25 -19.55
CA MET A 32 -0.44 2.70 -20.88
C MET A 32 -1.94 2.55 -21.15
N ILE A 33 -2.60 1.51 -20.60
CA ILE A 33 -4.05 1.36 -20.67
C ILE A 33 -4.72 2.47 -19.88
N LEU A 34 -4.26 2.75 -18.65
CA LEU A 34 -4.79 3.82 -17.80
C LEU A 34 -4.74 5.18 -18.50
N LEU A 35 -3.56 5.59 -18.95
CA LEU A 35 -3.34 6.87 -19.61
C LEU A 35 -4.09 6.98 -20.93
N SER A 36 -4.20 5.90 -21.71
CA SER A 36 -4.86 5.95 -23.02
C SER A 36 -6.39 5.98 -22.95
N PHE A 37 -6.97 5.43 -21.88
CA PHE A 37 -8.40 5.44 -21.62
C PHE A 37 -8.85 6.53 -20.65
N ASP A 38 -7.93 7.28 -20.04
CA ASP A 38 -8.22 8.31 -19.04
C ASP A 38 -8.84 7.70 -17.76
N LEU A 39 -8.32 6.55 -17.32
CA LEU A 39 -8.77 5.83 -16.13
C LEU A 39 -8.01 6.31 -14.89
N ASP A 40 -8.52 5.96 -13.71
CA ASP A 40 -7.92 6.37 -12.43
C ASP A 40 -6.60 5.60 -12.19
N GLY A 41 -5.58 6.26 -11.66
CA GLY A 41 -4.27 5.64 -11.37
C GLY A 41 -4.32 4.56 -10.28
N ALA A 42 -5.44 4.42 -9.58
CA ALA A 42 -5.69 3.35 -8.62
C ALA A 42 -6.25 2.05 -9.25
N ASP A 43 -6.59 2.06 -10.54
CA ASP A 43 -7.16 0.90 -11.24
C ASP A 43 -6.04 -0.04 -11.75
N TYR A 44 -5.59 -0.99 -10.94
CA TYR A 44 -4.58 -1.99 -11.36
C TYR A 44 -5.21 -3.15 -12.15
N PHE A 45 -4.49 -3.81 -13.08
CA PHE A 45 -5.05 -4.91 -13.87
C PHE A 45 -4.41 -6.29 -13.60
N ASN A 46 -5.24 -7.32 -13.55
CA ASN A 46 -4.80 -8.71 -13.71
C ASN A 46 -4.99 -9.15 -15.18
N PHE A 47 -3.96 -9.72 -15.79
CA PHE A 47 -4.00 -10.19 -17.17
C PHE A 47 -4.23 -11.70 -17.24
N GLU A 48 -5.28 -12.12 -17.92
CA GLU A 48 -5.59 -13.52 -18.22
C GLU A 48 -5.22 -13.85 -19.67
N MET A 49 -4.32 -14.82 -19.86
CA MET A 49 -3.81 -15.15 -21.19
C MET A 49 -4.75 -16.09 -21.95
N VAL A 50 -5.11 -15.74 -23.20
CA VAL A 50 -6.03 -16.52 -24.03
C VAL A 50 -5.31 -17.10 -25.25
N LYS A 51 -5.07 -18.41 -25.24
CA LYS A 51 -4.43 -19.12 -26.37
C LYS A 51 -5.45 -19.42 -27.48
N LYS A 52 -5.18 -18.97 -28.70
CA LYS A 52 -6.07 -19.22 -29.84
C LYS A 52 -5.70 -20.49 -30.61
N ASP A 53 -6.15 -21.64 -30.10
CA ASP A 53 -6.24 -22.94 -30.81
C ASP A 53 -7.15 -23.92 -30.03
N GLY A 54 -8.27 -23.42 -29.50
CA GLY A 54 -9.26 -24.22 -28.78
C GLY A 54 -8.81 -24.71 -27.40
N ARG A 55 -7.81 -24.08 -26.79
CA ARG A 55 -7.38 -24.32 -25.40
C ARG A 55 -7.46 -23.01 -24.61
N GLU A 56 -8.20 -22.99 -23.52
CA GLU A 56 -8.09 -21.94 -22.51
C GLU A 56 -6.71 -22.04 -21.84
N SER A 57 -5.94 -20.95 -21.81
CA SER A 57 -4.84 -20.84 -20.84
C SER A 57 -5.47 -20.49 -19.51
N LYS A 58 -4.97 -21.08 -18.42
CA LYS A 58 -5.32 -20.65 -17.05
C LYS A 58 -4.20 -19.82 -16.42
N GLU A 59 -3.22 -19.42 -17.22
CA GLU A 59 -2.11 -18.59 -16.80
C GLU A 59 -2.63 -17.16 -16.64
N LYS A 60 -2.52 -16.65 -15.41
CA LYS A 60 -2.84 -15.27 -15.05
C LYS A 60 -1.54 -14.60 -14.65
N ILE A 61 -1.27 -13.46 -15.26
CA ILE A 61 -0.22 -12.53 -14.86
C ILE A 61 -0.94 -11.51 -14.00
N CYS A 62 -0.66 -11.51 -12.71
CA CYS A 62 -1.38 -10.69 -11.77
C CYS A 62 -0.55 -9.46 -11.46
N PHE A 63 -1.21 -8.30 -11.32
CA PHE A 63 -0.54 -7.13 -10.73
C PHE A 63 0.06 -7.51 -9.38
N LEU A 64 -0.62 -8.42 -8.67
CA LEU A 64 -0.21 -9.00 -7.40
C LEU A 64 -0.28 -10.54 -7.47
N PRO A 65 0.83 -11.29 -7.40
CA PRO A 65 0.79 -12.74 -7.51
C PRO A 65 -0.04 -13.37 -6.39
N LYS A 66 -0.98 -14.24 -6.76
CA LYS A 66 -1.92 -14.87 -5.81
C LYS A 66 -1.32 -16.07 -5.07
N ASN A 67 -0.08 -16.48 -5.39
CA ASN A 67 0.76 -17.47 -4.70
C ASN A 67 2.16 -17.56 -5.34
N ASP A 68 3.08 -18.29 -4.71
CA ASP A 68 4.49 -18.57 -5.11
C ASP A 68 4.68 -19.23 -6.50
N THR A 69 3.61 -19.34 -7.30
CA THR A 69 3.59 -19.93 -8.66
C THR A 69 2.87 -19.06 -9.70
N ASP A 70 2.40 -17.87 -9.34
CA ASP A 70 1.72 -16.95 -10.24
C ASP A 70 2.69 -15.88 -10.75
N LEU A 71 2.47 -15.40 -11.98
CA LEU A 71 3.40 -14.57 -12.74
C LEU A 71 3.13 -13.08 -12.45
N ASP A 72 4.18 -12.28 -12.29
CA ASP A 72 4.10 -10.86 -11.89
C ASP A 72 4.08 -9.90 -13.10
N THR A 73 3.33 -8.80 -13.04
CA THR A 73 3.28 -7.82 -14.13
C THR A 73 4.59 -7.07 -14.38
N ASP A 74 5.45 -6.88 -13.38
CA ASP A 74 6.74 -6.22 -13.50
C ASP A 74 7.80 -7.15 -14.14
N GLU A 75 7.75 -8.44 -13.80
CA GLU A 75 8.71 -9.45 -14.30
C GLU A 75 8.35 -9.95 -15.71
N GLU A 76 7.05 -10.10 -15.99
CA GLU A 76 6.61 -10.72 -17.23
C GLU A 76 6.61 -9.75 -18.41
N VAL A 77 7.08 -10.24 -19.55
CA VAL A 77 7.28 -9.44 -20.75
C VAL A 77 6.19 -9.70 -21.80
N VAL A 78 5.55 -8.64 -22.29
CA VAL A 78 4.38 -8.73 -23.17
C VAL A 78 4.63 -9.56 -24.44
N ASP A 79 5.75 -9.37 -25.15
CA ASP A 79 6.07 -10.13 -26.36
C ASP A 79 6.64 -11.54 -26.11
N GLU A 80 6.88 -11.92 -24.85
CA GLU A 80 7.10 -13.31 -24.49
C GLU A 80 5.79 -14.10 -24.42
N TRP A 81 4.67 -13.43 -24.16
CA TRP A 81 3.34 -14.02 -24.05
C TRP A 81 2.53 -13.89 -25.35
N LEU A 82 2.48 -12.68 -25.92
CA LEU A 82 1.79 -12.38 -27.17
C LEU A 82 2.78 -12.44 -28.33
N ARG A 83 2.98 -13.64 -28.90
CA ARG A 83 4.03 -13.90 -29.90
C ARG A 83 3.55 -13.80 -31.34
N LYS A 84 2.28 -14.11 -31.59
CA LYS A 84 1.70 -14.20 -32.93
C LYS A 84 0.54 -13.24 -33.09
N SER A 85 0.42 -12.68 -34.28
CA SER A 85 -0.73 -11.86 -34.65
C SER A 85 -2.03 -12.62 -34.38
N GLY A 86 -2.92 -12.00 -33.62
CA GLY A 86 -4.18 -12.58 -33.17
C GLY A 86 -4.13 -13.28 -31.81
N ASP A 87 -2.97 -13.35 -31.14
CA ASP A 87 -2.90 -13.74 -29.72
C ASP A 87 -3.65 -12.71 -28.88
N GLU A 88 -4.36 -13.19 -27.84
CA GLU A 88 -5.25 -12.38 -27.02
C GLU A 88 -4.94 -12.54 -25.53
N ALA A 89 -5.16 -11.48 -24.77
CA ALA A 89 -5.21 -11.48 -23.31
C ALA A 89 -6.42 -10.68 -22.85
N ILE A 90 -6.88 -10.92 -21.63
CA ILE A 90 -7.95 -10.14 -21.00
C ILE A 90 -7.36 -9.43 -19.80
N ALA A 91 -7.33 -8.10 -19.83
CA ALA A 91 -6.97 -7.30 -18.66
C ALA A 91 -8.25 -7.03 -17.84
N HIS A 92 -8.22 -7.43 -16.58
CA HIS A 92 -9.32 -7.27 -15.62
C HIS A 92 -8.93 -6.22 -14.60
N ILE A 93 -9.69 -5.13 -14.49
CA ILE A 93 -9.46 -4.12 -13.45
C ILE A 93 -9.69 -4.74 -12.07
N ILE A 94 -8.77 -4.53 -11.13
CA ILE A 94 -8.88 -4.95 -9.74
C ILE A 94 -10.00 -4.13 -9.08
N ASP A 95 -10.86 -4.81 -8.31
CA ASP A 95 -12.01 -4.22 -7.62
C ASP A 95 -13.17 -3.69 -8.47
N ASN A 96 -13.09 -3.77 -9.81
CA ASN A 96 -14.19 -3.47 -10.73
C ASN A 96 -14.52 -4.66 -11.65
N SER A 97 -15.76 -4.75 -12.13
CA SER A 97 -16.19 -5.77 -13.10
C SER A 97 -15.85 -5.40 -14.55
N GLU A 98 -14.96 -4.42 -14.76
CA GLU A 98 -14.55 -3.95 -16.08
C GLU A 98 -13.35 -4.74 -16.60
N SER A 99 -13.38 -5.05 -17.90
CA SER A 99 -12.29 -5.77 -18.56
C SER A 99 -12.08 -5.32 -20.00
N PHE A 100 -10.85 -5.50 -20.46
CA PHE A 100 -10.38 -5.15 -21.78
C PHE A 100 -9.80 -6.38 -22.47
N VAL A 101 -10.14 -6.54 -23.74
CA VAL A 101 -9.51 -7.55 -24.60
C VAL A 101 -8.31 -6.91 -25.27
N ILE A 102 -7.13 -7.43 -24.99
CA ILE A 102 -5.87 -7.06 -25.64
C ILE A 102 -5.61 -8.06 -26.75
N ARG A 103 -5.31 -7.59 -27.95
CA ARG A 103 -4.97 -8.44 -29.10
C ARG A 103 -3.69 -7.95 -29.74
N LEU A 104 -2.75 -8.86 -29.97
CA LEU A 104 -1.57 -8.57 -30.78
C LEU A 104 -1.96 -8.42 -32.26
N GLU A 105 -1.74 -7.26 -32.86
CA GLU A 105 -1.95 -7.07 -34.30
C GLU A 105 -0.69 -7.41 -35.10
N SER A 106 0.44 -6.88 -34.69
CA SER A 106 1.73 -7.11 -35.33
C SER A 106 2.89 -6.94 -34.34
N ASN A 107 4.01 -7.57 -34.67
CA ASN A 107 5.29 -7.35 -34.02
C ASN A 107 6.28 -7.00 -35.13
N GLU A 108 6.75 -5.75 -35.17
CA GLU A 108 7.63 -5.24 -36.21
C GLU A 108 8.99 -4.83 -35.63
N ASP A 109 10.06 -5.22 -36.34
CA ASP A 109 11.40 -4.70 -36.13
C ASP A 109 11.51 -3.34 -36.82
N LEU A 110 11.18 -2.28 -36.08
CA LEU A 110 11.45 -0.91 -36.51
C LEU A 110 12.93 -0.56 -36.30
N PRO A 111 13.52 0.30 -37.14
CA PRO A 111 14.92 0.71 -36.99
C PRO A 111 15.17 1.33 -35.60
N MET A 112 16.31 0.98 -35.00
CA MET A 112 16.82 1.49 -33.71
C MET A 112 16.60 3.00 -33.63
N ASN A 113 15.70 3.44 -32.72
CA ASN A 113 15.33 4.81 -32.32
C ASN A 113 13.80 5.01 -32.11
N CYS A 114 12.99 3.95 -32.17
CA CYS A 114 11.56 4.03 -31.82
C CYS A 114 11.35 3.24 -30.52
N GLU A 115 11.64 3.88 -29.38
CA GLU A 115 11.40 3.35 -28.03
C GLU A 115 10.19 4.05 -27.36
N THR A 116 9.51 4.95 -28.08
CA THR A 116 8.45 5.78 -27.52
C THR A 116 7.09 5.05 -27.50
N LEU A 117 6.43 5.10 -26.36
CA LEU A 117 5.06 4.63 -26.14
C LEU A 117 4.07 5.54 -26.88
N LEU A 118 3.16 4.97 -27.68
CA LEU A 118 2.20 5.76 -28.45
C LEU A 118 0.83 5.10 -28.57
N CYS A 119 -0.22 5.90 -28.38
CA CYS A 119 -1.56 5.61 -28.89
C CYS A 119 -1.67 6.10 -30.34
N ILE A 120 -1.83 5.18 -31.29
CA ILE A 120 -1.83 5.48 -32.73
C ILE A 120 -3.23 5.53 -33.34
N ALA A 121 -4.24 4.97 -32.67
CA ALA A 121 -5.63 5.03 -33.10
C ALA A 121 -6.56 4.69 -31.93
N GLY A 122 -7.84 5.01 -32.08
CA GLY A 122 -8.87 4.62 -31.14
C GLY A 122 -10.21 5.25 -31.48
N ALA A 123 -11.24 4.84 -30.75
CA ALA A 123 -12.56 5.42 -30.87
C ALA A 123 -13.32 5.30 -29.56
N GLY A 124 -14.16 6.29 -29.29
CA GLY A 124 -15.06 6.34 -28.15
C GLY A 124 -14.42 6.79 -26.84
N ASN A 125 -15.30 7.19 -25.92
CA ASN A 125 -14.97 7.72 -24.60
C ASN A 125 -15.52 6.78 -23.52
N ILE A 126 -14.65 6.24 -22.67
CA ILE A 126 -14.98 5.18 -21.70
C ILE A 126 -15.92 5.65 -20.59
N HIS A 127 -15.84 6.95 -20.25
CA HIS A 127 -16.65 7.61 -19.23
C HIS A 127 -18.07 7.89 -19.70
N THR A 128 -18.23 8.28 -20.97
CA THR A 128 -19.55 8.60 -21.54
C THR A 128 -20.23 7.40 -22.20
N GLY A 129 -19.46 6.37 -22.58
CA GLY A 129 -19.95 5.25 -23.36
C GLY A 129 -20.32 5.61 -24.80
N ASN A 130 -19.91 6.77 -25.30
CA ASN A 130 -20.24 7.23 -26.66
C ASN A 130 -19.08 6.98 -27.63
N MET A 131 -19.40 6.79 -28.92
CA MET A 131 -18.41 6.68 -30.01
C MET A 131 -17.94 8.06 -30.49
N ASP A 132 -17.44 8.85 -29.55
CA ASP A 132 -16.87 10.16 -29.82
C ASP A 132 -15.52 10.01 -30.54
N LYS A 133 -15.15 11.05 -31.29
CA LYS A 133 -13.80 11.14 -31.86
C LYS A 133 -12.82 11.42 -30.73
N ILE A 134 -11.74 10.66 -30.67
CA ILE A 134 -10.66 10.88 -29.71
C ILE A 134 -9.66 11.89 -30.25
N ASP A 135 -8.99 12.60 -29.35
CA ASP A 135 -7.81 13.40 -29.67
C ASP A 135 -6.56 12.57 -29.38
N LEU A 136 -5.85 12.17 -30.44
CA LEU A 136 -4.64 11.37 -30.30
C LEU A 136 -3.45 12.19 -29.81
N GLU A 137 -3.42 13.50 -30.08
CA GLU A 137 -2.31 14.33 -29.62
C GLU A 137 -2.43 14.50 -28.11
N GLU A 138 -3.62 14.82 -27.59
CA GLU A 138 -3.89 14.93 -26.15
C GLU A 138 -3.53 13.64 -25.40
N ILE A 139 -3.91 12.46 -25.94
CA ILE A 139 -3.55 11.18 -25.31
C ILE A 139 -2.03 10.98 -25.26
N ASN A 140 -1.33 11.26 -26.37
CA ASN A 140 0.13 11.09 -26.44
C ASN A 140 0.91 12.18 -25.70
N GLU A 141 0.35 13.37 -25.52
CA GLU A 141 0.90 14.40 -24.62
C GLU A 141 0.90 13.88 -23.18
N ARG A 142 -0.22 13.32 -22.68
CA ARG A 142 -0.27 12.74 -21.33
C ARG A 142 0.74 11.62 -21.11
N ILE A 143 0.89 10.71 -22.08
CA ILE A 143 1.88 9.62 -22.01
C ILE A 143 3.31 10.19 -21.92
N ARG A 144 3.64 11.22 -22.70
CA ARG A 144 4.97 11.83 -22.68
C ARG A 144 5.22 12.64 -21.40
N GLU A 145 4.21 13.37 -20.92
CA GLU A 145 4.31 14.14 -19.68
C GLU A 145 4.61 13.24 -18.49
N ASP A 146 3.99 12.06 -18.44
CA ASP A 146 4.22 11.07 -17.40
C ASP A 146 5.64 10.46 -17.48
N GLU A 147 6.07 10.03 -18.68
CA GLU A 147 7.42 9.49 -18.92
C GLU A 147 8.52 10.53 -18.60
N GLU A 148 8.30 11.80 -18.99
CA GLU A 148 9.21 12.91 -18.68
C GLU A 148 9.21 13.23 -17.18
N ALA A 149 8.05 13.22 -16.50
CA ALA A 149 7.96 13.47 -15.06
C ALA A 149 8.70 12.41 -14.25
N ASN A 150 8.49 11.13 -14.56
CA ASN A 150 9.16 10.02 -13.89
C ASN A 150 10.69 10.08 -14.08
N SER A 151 11.14 10.32 -15.32
CA SER A 151 12.58 10.48 -15.61
C SER A 151 13.19 11.70 -14.91
N LEU A 152 12.47 12.82 -14.79
CA LEU A 152 12.95 14.00 -14.07
C LEU A 152 13.09 13.73 -12.58
N LEU A 153 12.10 13.06 -11.96
CA LEU A 153 12.12 12.73 -10.52
C LEU A 153 13.29 11.82 -10.15
N GLU A 154 13.60 10.81 -10.98
CA GLU A 154 14.74 9.90 -10.74
C GLU A 154 16.11 10.61 -10.73
N ASN A 155 16.22 11.79 -11.36
CA ASN A 155 17.46 12.54 -11.47
C ASN A 155 17.61 13.65 -10.41
N LEU A 156 16.61 13.85 -9.54
CA LEU A 156 16.64 14.89 -8.52
C LEU A 156 17.27 14.38 -7.22
N GLU A 157 18.27 15.10 -6.73
CA GLU A 157 18.88 14.82 -5.42
C GLU A 157 18.06 15.50 -4.30
N PRO A 158 17.66 14.77 -3.24
CA PRO A 158 16.91 15.37 -2.15
C PRO A 158 17.73 16.39 -1.34
N ASP A 159 17.12 17.54 -0.97
CA ASP A 159 17.78 18.59 -0.18
C ASP A 159 17.83 18.26 1.32
N TYR A 160 18.64 17.25 1.64
CA TYR A 160 18.84 16.82 3.03
C TYR A 160 19.52 17.88 3.90
N LEU A 161 20.27 18.84 3.33
CA LEU A 161 20.90 19.90 4.10
C LEU A 161 19.84 20.82 4.70
N THR A 162 18.93 21.33 3.87
CA THR A 162 17.82 22.18 4.32
C THR A 162 16.95 21.43 5.31
N LEU A 163 16.62 20.17 5.03
CA LEU A 163 15.84 19.32 5.92
C LEU A 163 16.51 19.18 7.32
N LEU A 164 17.81 18.90 7.37
CA LEU A 164 18.57 18.78 8.62
C LEU A 164 18.64 20.11 9.38
N GLU A 165 18.81 21.24 8.69
CA GLU A 165 18.87 22.56 9.31
C GLU A 165 17.54 22.97 9.95
N LEU A 166 16.43 22.78 9.22
CA LEU A 166 15.08 23.02 9.74
C LEU A 166 14.77 22.11 10.92
N THR A 167 15.10 20.83 10.82
CA THR A 167 14.88 19.86 11.90
C THR A 167 15.68 20.24 13.16
N ASN A 168 16.89 20.75 12.99
CA ASN A 168 17.69 21.29 14.10
C ASN A 168 17.05 22.53 14.75
N TYR A 169 16.41 23.39 13.96
CA TYR A 169 15.67 24.53 14.49
C TYR A 169 14.43 24.08 15.28
N LEU A 170 13.62 23.19 14.72
CA LEU A 170 12.46 22.59 15.38
C LEU A 170 12.86 21.97 16.73
N LYS A 171 13.95 21.20 16.76
CA LYS A 171 14.46 20.59 18.00
C LYS A 171 14.81 21.61 19.09
N LYS A 172 15.34 22.77 18.71
CA LYS A 172 15.66 23.86 19.67
C LYS A 172 14.38 24.44 20.27
N LEU A 173 13.28 24.47 19.53
CA LEU A 173 11.98 24.91 20.03
C LEU A 173 11.39 23.90 21.03
N LYS A 174 11.72 22.61 20.91
CA LYS A 174 11.20 21.53 21.77
C LYS A 174 9.67 21.46 21.74
N PRO A 175 9.05 21.20 20.59
CA PRO A 175 7.59 21.22 20.43
C PRO A 175 6.85 20.35 21.45
N TRP A 176 7.41 19.21 21.84
CA TRP A 176 6.89 18.30 22.87
C TRP A 176 6.74 18.90 24.28
N GLN A 177 7.25 20.11 24.53
CA GLN A 177 6.99 20.85 25.77
C GLN A 177 5.65 21.61 25.73
N TYR A 178 5.04 21.74 24.55
CA TYR A 178 3.85 22.55 24.31
C TYR A 178 2.68 21.77 23.70
N PHE A 179 2.93 20.59 23.17
CA PHE A 179 1.93 19.68 22.62
C PHE A 179 1.88 18.41 23.48
N SER A 180 0.69 17.89 23.77
CA SER A 180 0.52 16.55 24.34
C SER A 180 0.53 15.48 23.24
N ASP A 181 0.78 14.22 23.62
CA ASP A 181 0.91 13.12 22.66
C ASP A 181 -0.42 12.82 21.89
N ASP A 182 -1.55 13.36 22.34
CA ASP A 182 -2.88 13.28 21.70
C ASP A 182 -3.29 14.56 20.94
N GLU A 183 -2.48 15.63 20.98
CA GLU A 183 -2.72 16.87 20.23
C GLU A 183 -2.13 16.80 18.82
N VAL A 184 -2.97 16.51 17.84
CA VAL A 184 -2.59 16.48 16.41
C VAL A 184 -2.96 17.80 15.74
N VAL A 185 -2.05 18.36 14.94
CA VAL A 185 -2.32 19.53 14.09
C VAL A 185 -2.30 19.12 12.64
N GLY A 186 -3.19 19.69 11.83
CA GLY A 186 -3.16 19.47 10.39
C GLY A 186 -2.59 20.65 9.64
N ILE A 187 -1.91 20.38 8.53
CA ILE A 187 -1.44 21.39 7.57
C ILE A 187 -2.19 21.14 6.27
N HIS A 188 -2.76 22.20 5.71
CA HIS A 188 -3.44 22.17 4.43
C HIS A 188 -2.70 23.08 3.45
N PHE A 189 -2.02 22.46 2.48
CA PHE A 189 -1.39 23.12 1.34
C PHE A 189 -2.46 23.49 0.31
N ALA A 190 -2.92 24.74 0.37
CA ALA A 190 -4.12 25.19 -0.32
C ALA A 190 -4.04 25.13 -1.84
N ASP A 191 -2.84 25.28 -2.40
CA ASP A 191 -2.61 25.36 -3.84
C ASP A 191 -2.84 24.02 -4.56
N VAL A 192 -2.67 22.91 -3.85
CA VAL A 192 -2.83 21.54 -4.36
C VAL A 192 -3.90 20.74 -3.61
N ASP A 193 -4.65 21.40 -2.71
CA ASP A 193 -5.61 20.79 -1.77
C ASP A 193 -5.05 19.58 -0.97
N TYR A 194 -3.74 19.53 -0.80
CA TYR A 194 -3.04 18.45 -0.12
C TYR A 194 -3.01 18.68 1.39
N LYS A 195 -3.23 17.63 2.19
CA LYS A 195 -3.38 17.75 3.64
C LYS A 195 -2.60 16.67 4.35
N VAL A 196 -1.90 17.08 5.41
CA VAL A 196 -1.19 16.18 6.30
C VAL A 196 -1.61 16.42 7.74
N LEU A 197 -1.55 15.39 8.56
CA LEU A 197 -1.77 15.43 9.99
C LEU A 197 -0.46 15.16 10.71
N VAL A 198 -0.09 16.00 11.67
CA VAL A 198 1.18 15.94 12.37
C VAL A 198 0.93 15.73 13.86
N SER A 199 1.47 14.64 14.39
CA SER A 199 1.55 14.37 15.83
C SER A 199 2.96 14.72 16.34
N VAL A 200 3.03 15.46 17.44
CA VAL A 200 4.29 15.79 18.11
C VAL A 200 4.57 14.73 19.16
N MET A 201 5.68 14.01 19.03
CA MET A 201 6.08 12.98 20.00
C MET A 201 6.98 13.57 21.08
N GLY A 202 6.73 13.15 22.32
CA GLY A 202 7.70 13.24 23.42
C GLY A 202 7.24 13.96 24.67
N ALA A 203 5.94 14.20 24.82
CA ALA A 203 5.40 14.67 26.09
C ALA A 203 5.61 13.62 27.20
N GLY A 204 5.58 12.33 26.85
CA GLY A 204 5.94 11.21 27.73
C GLY A 204 7.45 11.06 28.04
N GLY A 205 8.34 11.69 27.27
CA GLY A 205 9.78 11.77 27.56
C GLY A 205 10.65 10.58 27.11
N GLU A 206 10.11 9.62 26.36
CA GLU A 206 10.84 8.44 25.87
C GLU A 206 11.31 8.59 24.42
N GLU A 207 10.39 8.93 23.53
CA GLU A 207 10.62 9.20 22.11
C GLU A 207 10.40 10.68 21.82
N PHE A 208 11.13 11.27 20.89
CA PHE A 208 11.02 12.69 20.57
C PHE A 208 11.03 12.87 19.06
N GLY A 209 10.10 13.66 18.53
CA GLY A 209 10.00 13.80 17.09
C GLY A 209 8.67 14.31 16.58
N LEU A 210 8.45 14.08 15.29
CA LEU A 210 7.16 14.25 14.62
C LEU A 210 6.78 12.94 13.93
N MET A 211 5.50 12.59 13.98
CA MET A 211 4.89 11.66 13.03
C MET A 211 3.97 12.44 12.10
N ILE A 212 4.13 12.26 10.80
CA ILE A 212 3.43 12.97 9.76
C ILE A 212 2.65 11.95 8.94
N PHE A 213 1.35 12.12 8.89
CA PHE A 213 0.42 11.24 8.22
C PHE A 213 -0.19 11.97 7.05
N ASP A 214 0.01 11.41 5.86
CA ASP A 214 -0.84 11.74 4.72
C ASP A 214 -2.32 11.55 5.11
N MET A 215 -3.19 12.48 4.72
CA MET A 215 -4.60 12.41 5.13
C MET A 215 -5.36 11.25 4.50
N GLU A 216 -5.02 10.86 3.27
CA GLU A 216 -5.74 9.84 2.52
C GLU A 216 -5.19 8.45 2.87
N LEU A 217 -3.87 8.30 2.89
CA LEU A 217 -3.18 7.03 3.09
C LEU A 217 -2.79 6.76 4.56
N GLY A 218 -2.42 7.81 5.30
CA GLY A 218 -1.86 7.71 6.66
C GLY A 218 -2.89 7.85 7.79
N TYR A 219 -4.12 8.27 7.50
CA TYR A 219 -5.08 8.55 8.57
C TYR A 219 -5.50 7.31 9.36
N HIS A 220 -5.60 6.15 8.71
CA HIS A 220 -5.94 4.90 9.41
C HIS A 220 -4.90 4.58 10.49
N SER A 221 -3.62 4.72 10.16
CA SER A 221 -2.50 4.58 11.08
C SER A 221 -2.61 5.52 12.28
N LEU A 222 -2.87 6.82 12.05
CA LEU A 222 -3.06 7.78 13.12
C LEU A 222 -4.27 7.43 14.01
N ALA A 223 -5.38 7.04 13.40
CA ALA A 223 -6.59 6.68 14.12
C ALA A 223 -6.38 5.45 15.02
N ASN A 224 -5.60 4.47 14.56
CA ASN A 224 -5.22 3.32 15.38
C ASN A 224 -4.40 3.78 16.59
N ILE A 225 -3.39 4.63 16.38
CA ILE A 225 -2.54 5.15 17.46
C ILE A 225 -3.36 5.91 18.53
N LEU A 226 -4.28 6.77 18.12
CA LEU A 226 -5.03 7.63 19.06
C LEU A 226 -6.20 6.93 19.75
N TYR A 227 -6.90 6.03 19.06
CA TYR A 227 -8.22 5.55 19.49
C TYR A 227 -8.26 4.06 19.81
N GLU A 228 -7.26 3.27 19.39
CA GLU A 228 -7.18 1.86 19.77
C GLU A 228 -6.48 1.67 21.12
N LYS A 229 -7.15 0.95 22.02
CA LYS A 229 -6.64 0.75 23.39
C LYS A 229 -5.51 -0.25 23.49
N ASN A 230 -5.42 -1.16 22.53
CA ASN A 230 -4.48 -2.27 22.50
C ASN A 230 -3.91 -2.37 21.09
N LEU A 231 -2.94 -1.52 20.77
CA LEU A 231 -2.15 -1.70 19.56
C LEU A 231 -1.44 -3.05 19.63
N SER A 232 -1.44 -3.77 18.53
CA SER A 232 -0.72 -5.03 18.43
C SER A 232 0.79 -4.77 18.44
N SER A 233 1.58 -5.76 18.88
CA SER A 233 3.05 -5.64 18.94
C SER A 233 3.73 -5.48 17.57
N ASP A 234 2.94 -5.55 16.51
CA ASP A 234 3.32 -5.57 15.11
C ASP A 234 2.62 -4.42 14.35
N PHE A 235 2.01 -3.46 15.06
CA PHE A 235 1.31 -2.33 14.44
C PHE A 235 2.21 -1.51 13.50
N SER A 236 3.52 -1.50 13.76
CA SER A 236 4.51 -0.78 12.94
C SER A 236 4.56 -1.29 11.50
N TYR A 237 4.18 -2.55 11.26
CA TYR A 237 4.08 -3.09 9.90
C TYR A 237 2.84 -2.57 9.15
N GLY A 238 1.81 -2.12 9.86
CA GLY A 238 0.61 -1.48 9.29
C GLY A 238 0.69 0.04 9.27
N LEU A 239 1.89 0.62 9.36
CA LEU A 239 2.08 2.06 9.49
C LEU A 239 2.33 2.71 8.13
N ASN A 240 1.55 3.74 7.81
CA ASN A 240 1.79 4.67 6.70
C ASN A 240 2.07 6.05 7.30
N ALA A 241 3.33 6.45 7.35
CA ALA A 241 3.75 7.71 7.96
C ALA A 241 5.18 8.13 7.55
N LEU A 242 5.44 9.43 7.55
CA LEU A 242 6.79 9.96 7.63
C LEU A 242 7.14 10.30 9.08
N THR A 243 8.37 10.05 9.49
CA THR A 243 8.81 10.38 10.85
C THR A 243 10.11 11.17 10.86
N VAL A 244 10.20 12.08 11.83
CA VAL A 244 11.40 12.84 12.17
C VAL A 244 11.72 12.51 13.63
N ASN A 245 12.75 11.71 13.86
CA ASN A 245 13.07 11.19 15.19
C ASN A 245 14.37 11.80 15.73
N PHE A 246 14.37 12.12 17.02
CA PHE A 246 15.58 12.48 17.76
C PHE A 246 16.06 11.28 18.58
N VAL A 247 17.11 10.61 18.11
CA VAL A 247 17.54 9.31 18.60
C VAL A 247 18.94 9.34 19.23
N ASP A 248 19.28 8.28 19.96
CA ASP A 248 20.65 8.00 20.39
C ASP A 248 21.51 7.59 19.18
N ARG A 249 22.83 7.66 19.33
CA ARG A 249 23.74 7.38 18.20
C ARG A 249 23.63 5.93 17.75
N GLU A 250 23.39 5.04 18.70
CA GLU A 250 23.35 3.59 18.55
C GLU A 250 22.09 3.12 17.80
N GLU A 251 21.08 3.99 17.66
CA GLU A 251 19.83 3.71 16.93
C GLU A 251 19.93 4.08 15.44
N LEU A 252 21.01 4.76 15.01
CA LEU A 252 21.23 5.08 13.61
C LEU A 252 21.85 3.91 12.84
N ASP A 253 21.39 3.71 11.61
CA ASP A 253 22.12 2.88 10.66
C ASP A 253 23.33 3.62 10.06
N LEU A 254 24.13 2.91 9.26
CA LEU A 254 25.31 3.48 8.62
C LEU A 254 24.95 4.59 7.62
N GLY A 255 23.85 4.44 6.89
CA GLY A 255 23.37 5.40 5.90
C GLY A 255 22.96 6.72 6.55
N ASP A 256 22.18 6.67 7.64
CA ASP A 256 21.80 7.84 8.43
C ASP A 256 23.02 8.60 8.95
N TYR A 257 23.99 7.85 9.50
CA TYR A 257 25.21 8.45 10.03
C TYR A 257 26.03 9.15 8.94
N LEU A 258 26.18 8.51 7.77
CA LEU A 258 26.90 9.09 6.64
C LEU A 258 26.18 10.32 6.09
N LEU A 259 24.87 10.28 5.93
CA LEU A 259 24.05 11.41 5.50
C LEU A 259 24.33 12.67 6.34
N ILE A 260 24.30 12.54 7.67
CA ILE A 260 24.57 13.64 8.60
C ILE A 260 26.01 14.15 8.45
N LYS A 261 26.96 13.22 8.37
CA LYS A 261 28.38 13.53 8.31
C LYS A 261 28.78 14.21 7.01
N ASP A 262 28.22 13.77 5.88
CA ASP A 262 28.51 14.30 4.55
C ASP A 262 27.93 15.71 4.38
N ASN A 263 26.86 16.03 5.10
CA ASN A 263 26.34 17.38 5.29
C ASN A 263 27.14 18.22 6.33
N GLY A 264 28.28 17.72 6.82
CA GLY A 264 29.17 18.44 7.73
C GLY A 264 28.64 18.60 9.17
N LEU A 265 27.59 17.88 9.54
CA LEU A 265 26.96 17.96 10.85
C LEU A 265 27.49 16.88 11.81
N SER A 266 27.43 17.16 13.11
CA SER A 266 27.72 16.17 14.14
C SER A 266 26.98 16.48 15.43
N TYR A 267 26.57 15.44 16.13
CA TYR A 267 25.78 15.56 17.36
C TYR A 267 26.49 14.89 18.55
N ARG A 268 26.15 15.33 19.75
CA ARG A 268 26.65 14.76 21.01
C ARG A 268 25.52 14.67 22.03
N GLY A 269 25.60 13.68 22.91
CA GLY A 269 24.58 13.44 23.95
C GLY A 269 23.44 12.55 23.45
N LYS A 270 22.56 12.20 24.39
CA LYS A 270 21.42 11.32 24.13
C LYS A 270 20.29 12.02 23.39
N LYS A 271 19.52 11.26 22.60
CA LYS A 271 18.36 11.69 21.81
C LYS A 271 18.65 12.98 21.04
N ASN A 272 19.84 13.00 20.42
CA ASN A 272 20.36 14.19 19.75
C ASN A 272 20.63 14.00 18.27
N TRP A 273 20.72 12.77 17.80
CA TRP A 273 20.87 12.45 16.39
C TRP A 273 19.52 12.56 15.69
N ILE A 274 19.53 12.95 14.42
CA ILE A 274 18.31 13.09 13.62
C ILE A 274 18.19 11.84 12.75
N GLN A 275 17.01 11.26 12.72
CA GLN A 275 16.68 10.13 11.86
C GLN A 275 15.38 10.42 11.14
N PHE A 276 15.33 10.12 9.84
CA PHE A 276 14.13 10.23 9.03
C PHE A 276 13.72 8.84 8.57
N ARG A 277 12.43 8.52 8.65
CA ARG A 277 11.89 7.26 8.12
C ARG A 277 10.61 7.48 7.34
N SER A 278 10.52 6.80 6.20
CA SER A 278 9.29 6.57 5.44
C SER A 278 8.77 5.19 5.81
N TYR A 279 7.59 5.17 6.42
CA TYR A 279 6.83 3.95 6.68
C TYR A 279 5.79 3.80 5.59
N LEU A 280 5.88 2.68 4.88
CA LEU A 280 4.88 2.19 3.96
C LEU A 280 4.41 0.83 4.47
N GLU A 281 3.10 0.65 4.59
CA GLU A 281 2.48 -0.57 5.11
C GLU A 281 3.02 -1.83 4.41
N GLY A 282 3.33 -2.83 5.23
CA GLY A 282 3.90 -4.10 4.78
C GLY A 282 5.38 -4.03 4.41
N THR A 283 6.04 -2.87 4.49
CA THR A 283 7.46 -2.73 4.14
C THR A 283 8.32 -2.35 5.34
N HIS A 284 9.61 -2.65 5.24
CA HIS A 284 10.63 -2.16 6.15
C HIS A 284 10.71 -0.63 6.03
N PRO A 285 10.81 0.10 7.15
CA PRO A 285 10.92 1.56 7.11
C PRO A 285 12.24 1.97 6.44
N GLU A 286 12.13 2.75 5.37
CA GLU A 286 13.28 3.22 4.60
C GLU A 286 13.56 4.70 4.85
N ARG A 287 14.64 5.22 4.27
CA ARG A 287 14.87 6.68 4.24
C ARG A 287 13.89 7.33 3.26
N PRO A 288 13.46 8.58 3.53
CA PRO A 288 12.58 9.28 2.62
C PRO A 288 13.17 9.49 1.22
N ASP A 289 12.34 9.35 0.20
CA ASP A 289 12.68 9.70 -1.18
C ASP A 289 12.69 11.23 -1.42
N TYR A 290 12.89 11.65 -2.68
CA TYR A 290 12.92 13.06 -3.04
C TYR A 290 11.64 13.81 -2.66
N LEU A 291 10.47 13.28 -3.04
CA LEU A 291 9.18 13.93 -2.79
C LEU A 291 8.86 13.97 -1.29
N GLU A 292 9.19 12.91 -0.58
CA GLU A 292 9.01 12.83 0.86
C GLU A 292 9.96 13.79 1.60
N VAL A 293 11.19 14.02 1.11
CA VAL A 293 12.10 15.05 1.66
C VAL A 293 11.55 16.45 1.45
N GLU A 294 11.06 16.78 0.26
CA GLU A 294 10.44 18.09 -0.01
C GLU A 294 9.22 18.32 0.90
N LEU A 295 8.37 17.30 1.05
CA LEU A 295 7.23 17.37 1.97
C LEU A 295 7.68 17.57 3.42
N LEU A 296 8.72 16.87 3.88
CA LEU A 296 9.27 17.04 5.22
C LEU A 296 9.80 18.46 5.46
N ILE A 297 10.50 19.05 4.49
CA ILE A 297 10.99 20.43 4.56
C ILE A 297 9.81 21.38 4.78
N ASP A 298 8.78 21.26 3.96
CA ASP A 298 7.59 22.10 4.04
C ASP A 298 6.87 21.93 5.38
N VAL A 299 6.61 20.68 5.78
CA VAL A 299 5.88 20.38 7.02
C VAL A 299 6.65 20.85 8.24
N ILE A 300 7.96 20.62 8.32
CA ILE A 300 8.78 21.06 9.46
C ILE A 300 8.83 22.58 9.53
N SER A 301 8.95 23.27 8.39
CA SER A 301 8.89 24.73 8.32
C SER A 301 7.58 25.28 8.90
N ARG A 302 6.44 24.65 8.60
CA ARG A 302 5.14 25.04 9.20
C ARG A 302 5.03 24.66 10.66
N MET A 303 5.52 23.50 11.06
CA MET A 303 5.52 23.08 12.46
C MET A 303 6.37 23.99 13.34
N ILE A 304 7.44 24.57 12.81
CA ILE A 304 8.21 25.62 13.48
C ILE A 304 7.32 26.82 13.80
N ASN A 305 6.64 27.38 12.79
CA ASN A 305 5.74 28.53 12.97
C ASN A 305 4.57 28.22 13.92
N ILE A 306 3.97 27.03 13.80
CA ILE A 306 2.88 26.57 14.66
C ILE A 306 3.36 26.41 16.11
N THR A 307 4.57 25.88 16.32
CA THR A 307 5.17 25.75 17.65
C THR A 307 5.47 27.11 18.27
N GLU A 308 5.97 28.07 17.48
CA GLU A 308 6.17 29.44 17.93
C GLU A 308 4.84 30.11 18.30
N ALA A 309 3.80 29.97 17.47
CA ALA A 309 2.46 30.48 17.78
C ALA A 309 1.88 29.85 19.06
N ARG A 310 2.05 28.53 19.25
CA ARG A 310 1.66 27.80 20.47
C ARG A 310 2.37 28.37 21.70
N LYS A 311 3.68 28.59 21.61
CA LYS A 311 4.50 29.19 22.66
C LYS A 311 4.09 30.64 22.96
N ASP A 312 3.66 31.39 21.95
CA ASP A 312 3.21 32.78 22.05
C ASP A 312 1.73 32.92 22.44
N GLY A 313 1.04 31.81 22.72
CA GLY A 313 -0.26 31.79 23.37
C GLY A 313 -1.43 31.23 22.53
N TRP A 314 -1.17 30.64 21.35
CA TRP A 314 -2.22 29.90 20.65
C TRP A 314 -2.65 28.67 21.45
N GLU A 315 -3.93 28.63 21.83
CA GLU A 315 -4.51 27.50 22.55
C GLU A 315 -5.08 26.45 21.58
N TYR A 316 -4.96 25.19 21.97
CA TYR A 316 -5.36 24.05 21.14
C TYR A 316 -6.84 23.84 21.48
N PRO A 317 -7.72 23.85 20.48
CA PRO A 317 -9.15 23.80 20.74
C PRO A 317 -9.55 22.48 21.38
N GLN A 318 -10.60 22.50 22.22
CA GLN A 318 -11.21 21.25 22.69
C GLN A 318 -12.03 20.63 21.56
N LEU A 319 -11.55 19.51 21.04
CA LEU A 319 -12.09 18.85 19.87
C LEU A 319 -12.67 17.47 20.20
N ALA A 320 -13.68 17.06 19.43
CA ALA A 320 -14.20 15.69 19.50
C ALA A 320 -13.24 14.71 18.81
N ALA A 321 -13.48 13.41 18.99
CA ALA A 321 -12.74 12.39 18.25
C ALA A 321 -12.83 12.62 16.73
N HIS A 322 -11.72 12.42 16.04
CA HIS A 322 -11.59 12.63 14.59
C HIS A 322 -11.80 14.09 14.14
N GLN A 323 -11.62 15.05 15.05
CA GLN A 323 -11.55 16.47 14.72
C GLN A 323 -10.13 17.00 14.92
N TYR A 324 -9.64 17.78 13.96
CA TYR A 324 -8.29 18.33 14.00
C TYR A 324 -8.28 19.81 13.59
N PRO A 325 -7.49 20.67 14.26
CA PRO A 325 -7.27 22.03 13.80
C PRO A 325 -6.33 22.00 12.59
N MET A 326 -6.81 22.57 11.48
CA MET A 326 -6.08 22.65 10.22
C MET A 326 -5.54 24.07 10.02
N PHE A 327 -4.25 24.17 9.74
CA PHE A 327 -3.55 25.39 9.37
C PHE A 327 -3.49 25.46 7.84
N LYS A 328 -4.24 26.38 7.24
CA LYS A 328 -4.27 26.59 5.79
C LYS A 328 -3.13 27.51 5.37
N VAL A 329 -2.29 27.03 4.45
CA VAL A 329 -1.06 27.70 4.00
C VAL A 329 -1.04 27.78 2.47
N GLN A 330 -0.63 28.92 1.93
CA GLN A 330 -0.32 29.07 0.50
C GLN A 330 1.18 28.83 0.24
N MET A 331 1.58 28.62 -1.01
CA MET A 331 2.97 28.41 -1.44
C MET A 331 3.93 29.54 -1.05
N ASP A 332 3.44 30.77 -0.85
CA ASP A 332 4.25 31.88 -0.31
C ASP A 332 4.62 31.69 1.18
N GLY A 333 4.02 30.69 1.82
CA GLY A 333 4.25 30.29 3.19
C GLY A 333 3.46 31.07 4.24
N GLU A 334 2.55 31.96 3.85
CA GLU A 334 1.76 32.69 4.83
C GLU A 334 0.65 31.79 5.42
N LEU A 335 0.61 31.70 6.75
CA LEU A 335 -0.50 31.09 7.48
C LEU A 335 -1.71 32.01 7.41
N GLN A 336 -2.77 31.60 6.71
CA GLN A 336 -3.91 32.48 6.44
C GLN A 336 -5.11 32.22 7.35
N GLU A 337 -5.40 30.95 7.64
CA GLU A 337 -6.64 30.57 8.30
C GLU A 337 -6.46 29.28 9.12
N ILE A 338 -7.16 29.20 10.25
CA ILE A 338 -7.31 27.96 11.03
C ILE A 338 -8.78 27.54 10.96
N TYR A 339 -9.04 26.30 10.56
CA TYR A 339 -10.38 25.71 10.55
C TYR A 339 -10.36 24.33 11.21
N ILE A 340 -11.53 23.79 11.55
CA ILE A 340 -11.63 22.43 12.09
C ILE A 340 -12.03 21.47 10.97
N LEU A 341 -11.21 20.45 10.75
CA LEU A 341 -11.57 19.33 9.90
C LEU A 341 -12.24 18.25 10.75
N GLN A 342 -13.41 17.80 10.32
CA GLN A 342 -14.05 16.59 10.82
C GLN A 342 -13.80 15.46 9.82
N ILE A 343 -13.13 14.41 10.25
CA ILE A 343 -13.01 13.18 9.46
C ILE A 343 -14.13 12.23 9.87
N ASN A 344 -14.88 11.75 8.89
CA ASN A 344 -15.91 10.75 9.09
C ASN A 344 -15.30 9.38 8.87
N MET A 345 -15.29 8.54 9.90
CA MET A 345 -14.90 7.14 9.78
C MET A 345 -16.14 6.27 9.61
N PRO A 346 -16.57 5.97 8.37
CA PRO A 346 -17.62 4.99 8.19
C PRO A 346 -17.14 3.65 8.75
N LYS A 347 -18.02 2.92 9.43
CA LYS A 347 -17.72 1.53 9.77
C LYS A 347 -17.65 0.75 8.46
N PRO A 348 -16.52 0.10 8.15
CA PRO A 348 -16.43 -0.67 6.93
C PRO A 348 -17.46 -1.80 6.96
N THR A 349 -18.17 -1.96 5.85
CA THR A 349 -19.07 -3.08 5.63
C THR A 349 -18.42 -4.03 4.65
N PHE A 350 -18.21 -5.27 5.07
CA PHE A 350 -17.60 -6.29 4.22
C PHE A 350 -18.66 -7.21 3.63
N GLU A 351 -18.45 -7.60 2.38
CA GLU A 351 -19.22 -8.65 1.70
C GLU A 351 -18.43 -9.97 1.70
N CYS A 352 -19.04 -11.02 1.17
CA CYS A 352 -18.31 -12.26 0.88
C CYS A 352 -17.69 -12.10 -0.50
N TYR A 353 -16.37 -11.92 -0.57
CA TYR A 353 -15.64 -11.72 -1.82
C TYR A 353 -15.38 -13.05 -2.55
N GLU A 354 -15.41 -14.16 -1.80
CA GLU A 354 -15.26 -15.49 -2.36
C GLU A 354 -16.50 -15.95 -3.15
N GLU A 355 -16.29 -16.28 -4.43
CA GLU A 355 -17.30 -16.89 -5.29
C GLU A 355 -17.47 -18.39 -4.99
N ILE A 356 -18.13 -18.69 -3.88
CA ILE A 356 -18.34 -20.08 -3.46
C ILE A 356 -19.47 -20.73 -4.26
N SER A 357 -19.11 -21.66 -5.16
CA SER A 357 -20.09 -22.38 -5.96
C SER A 357 -21.00 -23.28 -5.11
N MET A 358 -22.20 -23.59 -5.64
CA MET A 358 -23.11 -24.54 -5.01
C MET A 358 -22.46 -25.92 -4.79
N PHE A 359 -21.57 -26.32 -5.70
CA PHE A 359 -20.86 -27.60 -5.62
C PHE A 359 -19.86 -27.62 -4.46
N GLU A 360 -19.03 -26.59 -4.33
CA GLU A 360 -18.04 -26.51 -3.24
C GLU A 360 -18.71 -26.39 -1.89
N LYS A 361 -19.78 -25.58 -1.78
CA LYS A 361 -20.59 -25.49 -0.57
C LYS A 361 -21.20 -26.84 -0.19
N ALA A 362 -21.69 -27.61 -1.16
CA ALA A 362 -22.22 -28.95 -0.92
C ALA A 362 -21.11 -29.94 -0.51
N LYS A 363 -19.93 -29.87 -1.13
CA LYS A 363 -18.75 -30.68 -0.78
C LYS A 363 -18.32 -30.40 0.66
N TYR A 364 -18.19 -29.12 1.04
CA TYR A 364 -17.85 -28.72 2.40
C TYR A 364 -18.91 -29.17 3.42
N LYS A 365 -20.21 -29.01 3.12
CA LYS A 365 -21.29 -29.46 4.01
C LYS A 365 -21.34 -30.97 4.24
N LYS A 366 -20.83 -31.78 3.31
CA LYS A 366 -20.74 -33.24 3.46
C LYS A 366 -19.66 -33.67 4.46
N LYS A 367 -18.68 -32.82 4.75
CA LYS A 367 -17.66 -33.10 5.77
C LYS A 367 -18.32 -33.26 7.16
N PRO A 368 -17.92 -34.26 7.96
CA PRO A 368 -18.48 -34.47 9.29
C PRO A 368 -18.21 -33.26 10.19
N LYS A 369 -19.16 -32.92 11.06
CA LYS A 369 -18.93 -31.93 12.11
C LYS A 369 -18.01 -32.53 13.17
N SER A 370 -17.03 -31.76 13.61
CA SER A 370 -16.10 -32.13 14.67
C SER A 370 -16.24 -31.19 15.87
N ALA A 371 -15.74 -31.62 17.03
CA ALA A 371 -15.51 -30.76 18.19
C ALA A 371 -14.26 -29.88 18.03
N LEU A 372 -13.51 -30.03 16.93
CA LEU A 372 -12.34 -29.23 16.59
C LEU A 372 -12.65 -27.72 16.73
N GLN A 373 -11.76 -27.02 17.40
CA GLN A 373 -11.78 -25.57 17.57
C GLN A 373 -10.45 -25.06 17.06
N VAL A 374 -10.49 -24.01 16.23
CA VAL A 374 -9.29 -23.46 15.60
C VAL A 374 -9.19 -21.97 15.84
N GLU A 375 -7.98 -21.46 15.93
CA GLU A 375 -7.64 -20.04 15.85
C GLU A 375 -7.20 -19.74 14.42
N TYR A 376 -7.66 -18.61 13.88
CA TYR A 376 -7.28 -18.11 12.57
C TYR A 376 -6.84 -16.66 12.67
N ASP A 377 -5.69 -16.36 12.08
CA ASP A 377 -5.18 -15.00 11.97
C ASP A 377 -4.40 -14.82 10.66
N VAL A 378 -4.25 -13.56 10.29
CA VAL A 378 -3.45 -13.09 9.17
C VAL A 378 -2.58 -11.97 9.69
N PHE A 379 -1.26 -12.13 9.64
CA PHE A 379 -0.32 -11.18 10.26
C PHE A 379 1.00 -11.09 9.50
N TYR A 380 1.68 -9.95 9.63
CA TYR A 380 3.01 -9.75 9.07
C TYR A 380 4.06 -10.59 9.80
N MET A 381 4.91 -11.25 9.03
CA MET A 381 6.04 -12.02 9.52
C MET A 381 7.11 -11.08 10.10
N PRO A 382 7.81 -11.50 11.17
CA PRO A 382 8.78 -10.65 11.86
C PRO A 382 10.13 -10.54 11.12
N PHE A 383 10.22 -11.01 9.88
CA PHE A 383 11.42 -10.94 9.07
C PHE A 383 11.09 -10.38 7.69
N GLY A 384 11.95 -9.50 7.21
CA GLY A 384 11.85 -8.90 5.90
C GLY A 384 12.46 -9.80 4.83
N VAL A 385 11.93 -9.71 3.62
CA VAL A 385 12.45 -10.34 2.41
C VAL A 385 12.73 -9.22 1.41
N GLU A 386 13.91 -9.24 0.80
CA GLU A 386 14.22 -8.30 -0.29
C GLU A 386 13.27 -8.55 -1.46
N SER A 387 12.55 -7.53 -1.91
CA SER A 387 11.69 -7.56 -3.08
C SER A 387 12.36 -6.73 -4.17
N GLU A 388 12.57 -7.34 -5.34
CA GLU A 388 13.11 -6.62 -6.51
C GLU A 388 12.09 -5.61 -7.07
N GLU A 389 10.78 -5.87 -6.89
CA GLU A 389 9.65 -5.03 -7.34
C GLU A 389 9.55 -3.71 -6.58
N THR A 390 9.61 -3.74 -5.24
CA THR A 390 9.32 -2.55 -4.42
C THR A 390 10.55 -1.71 -4.11
N SER A 391 11.76 -2.17 -4.49
CA SER A 391 13.05 -1.61 -4.03
C SER A 391 13.17 -1.49 -2.49
N ARG A 392 12.23 -2.09 -1.74
CA ARG A 392 12.15 -2.10 -0.28
C ARG A 392 12.19 -3.54 0.21
N THR A 393 12.64 -3.71 1.44
CA THR A 393 12.44 -4.99 2.12
C THR A 393 10.96 -5.10 2.50
N VAL A 394 10.28 -6.18 2.12
CA VAL A 394 8.86 -6.42 2.40
C VAL A 394 8.72 -7.39 3.57
N TYR A 395 7.73 -7.19 4.43
CA TYR A 395 7.33 -8.16 5.44
C TYR A 395 6.24 -9.08 4.87
N PRO A 396 6.54 -10.36 4.61
CA PRO A 396 5.54 -11.28 4.09
C PRO A 396 4.37 -11.42 5.07
N ILE A 397 3.18 -11.70 4.54
CA ILE A 397 2.02 -11.99 5.38
C ILE A 397 1.88 -13.50 5.53
N ALA A 398 1.58 -13.96 6.74
CA ALA A 398 1.21 -15.33 7.03
C ALA A 398 -0.27 -15.45 7.39
N GLY A 399 -0.99 -16.29 6.66
CA GLY A 399 -2.27 -16.85 7.10
C GLY A 399 -2.04 -18.13 7.88
N MET A 400 -2.64 -18.28 9.05
CA MET A 400 -2.46 -19.48 9.89
C MET A 400 -3.75 -20.00 10.48
N LEU A 401 -3.89 -21.32 10.48
CA LEU A 401 -4.96 -22.04 11.17
C LEU A 401 -4.35 -22.97 12.24
N VAL A 402 -4.61 -22.69 13.51
CA VAL A 402 -4.00 -23.42 14.64
C VAL A 402 -5.06 -24.11 15.46
N GLU A 403 -4.86 -25.38 15.81
CA GLU A 403 -5.75 -26.11 16.71
C GLU A 403 -5.69 -25.54 18.12
N ARG A 404 -6.85 -25.16 18.66
CA ARG A 404 -6.95 -24.61 20.00
C ARG A 404 -6.77 -25.71 21.04
N GLY A 405 -5.78 -25.53 21.92
CA GLY A 405 -5.50 -26.41 23.06
C GLY A 405 -4.33 -27.39 22.86
N SER A 406 -3.87 -27.61 21.62
CA SER A 406 -2.67 -28.39 21.31
C SER A 406 -1.54 -27.55 20.69
N ASN A 407 -1.85 -26.32 20.25
CA ASN A 407 -0.96 -25.43 19.48
C ASN A 407 -0.46 -26.03 18.15
N LEU A 408 -1.12 -27.08 17.64
CA LEU A 408 -0.77 -27.66 16.36
C LEU A 408 -1.17 -26.71 15.23
N VAL A 409 -0.18 -26.23 14.45
CA VAL A 409 -0.43 -25.53 13.19
C VAL A 409 -0.99 -26.55 12.19
N ILE A 410 -2.26 -26.37 11.80
CA ILE A 410 -2.95 -27.28 10.88
C ILE A 410 -2.66 -26.88 9.43
N GLU A 411 -2.80 -25.59 9.13
CA GLU A 411 -2.58 -25.00 7.81
C GLU A 411 -1.83 -23.67 7.98
N HIS A 412 -1.00 -23.35 6.99
CA HIS A 412 -0.35 -22.04 6.89
C HIS A 412 -0.04 -21.73 5.42
N GLU A 413 -0.03 -20.45 5.07
CA GLU A 413 0.30 -19.94 3.73
C GLU A 413 0.98 -18.58 3.88
N LEU A 414 1.98 -18.31 3.04
CA LEU A 414 2.69 -17.03 2.97
C LEU A 414 2.30 -16.31 1.68
N PHE A 415 2.10 -15.01 1.74
CA PHE A 415 1.78 -14.19 0.57
C PHE A 415 2.37 -12.77 0.66
N PRO A 416 2.69 -12.14 -0.49
CA PRO A 416 3.50 -10.92 -0.55
C PRO A 416 2.72 -9.61 -0.29
N MET A 417 1.39 -9.62 -0.40
CA MET A 417 0.58 -8.40 -0.57
C MET A 417 -0.34 -8.08 0.63
N PRO A 418 -0.83 -6.83 0.76
CA PRO A 418 -1.37 -6.32 2.02
C PRO A 418 -2.56 -7.13 2.53
N LYS A 419 -2.84 -6.96 3.82
CA LYS A 419 -3.90 -7.65 4.55
C LYS A 419 -5.29 -7.19 4.11
N THR A 420 -5.74 -7.62 2.92
CA THR A 420 -7.05 -7.23 2.39
C THR A 420 -8.17 -8.21 2.81
N PRO A 421 -9.43 -7.75 2.87
CA PRO A 421 -10.57 -8.64 3.15
C PRO A 421 -10.72 -9.81 2.15
N PRO A 422 -10.57 -9.63 0.82
CA PRO A 422 -10.61 -10.74 -0.13
C PRO A 422 -9.54 -11.81 0.16
N ILE A 423 -8.27 -11.41 0.34
CA ILE A 423 -7.18 -12.35 0.63
C ILE A 423 -7.45 -13.08 1.95
N THR A 424 -7.80 -12.34 2.99
CA THR A 424 -8.10 -12.90 4.32
C THR A 424 -9.24 -13.93 4.26
N GLN A 425 -10.28 -13.68 3.45
CA GLN A 425 -11.39 -14.62 3.24
C GLN A 425 -10.96 -15.83 2.40
N GLY A 426 -10.24 -15.62 1.30
CA GLY A 426 -9.79 -16.67 0.39
C GLY A 426 -8.89 -17.69 1.07
N VAL A 427 -7.90 -17.23 1.83
CA VAL A 427 -7.00 -18.11 2.60
C VAL A 427 -7.77 -18.94 3.63
N LEU A 428 -8.69 -18.32 4.40
CA LEU A 428 -9.53 -19.07 5.32
C LEU A 428 -10.39 -20.10 4.59
N TRP A 429 -10.96 -19.74 3.43
CA TRP A 429 -11.78 -20.64 2.65
C TRP A 429 -10.96 -21.84 2.14
N ALA A 430 -9.77 -21.61 1.60
CA ALA A 430 -8.84 -22.65 1.16
C ALA A 430 -8.49 -23.60 2.32
N PHE A 431 -8.14 -23.08 3.50
CA PHE A 431 -7.86 -23.91 4.67
C PHE A 431 -9.06 -24.76 5.08
N LEU A 432 -10.27 -24.19 5.12
CA LEU A 432 -11.49 -24.94 5.42
C LEU A 432 -11.81 -26.01 4.35
N GLN A 433 -11.42 -25.78 3.10
CA GLN A 433 -11.51 -26.77 2.04
C GLN A 433 -10.48 -27.90 2.21
N GLY A 434 -9.31 -27.64 2.80
CA GLY A 434 -8.29 -28.63 3.14
C GLY A 434 -8.69 -29.58 4.27
N LEU A 435 -9.40 -29.11 5.29
CA LEU A 435 -9.78 -29.93 6.45
C LEU A 435 -10.67 -31.13 6.12
N ASP A 436 -10.45 -32.30 6.70
CA ASP A 436 -11.37 -33.44 6.54
C ASP A 436 -12.71 -33.27 7.29
N VAL A 437 -12.74 -32.34 8.26
CA VAL A 437 -13.88 -32.10 9.15
C VAL A 437 -14.32 -30.63 9.06
N ARG A 438 -15.53 -30.35 9.57
CA ARG A 438 -15.96 -28.97 9.84
C ARG A 438 -15.65 -28.61 11.29
N PRO A 439 -14.86 -27.56 11.55
CA PRO A 439 -14.63 -27.10 12.91
C PRO A 439 -15.94 -26.62 13.53
N SER A 440 -16.04 -26.77 14.85
CA SER A 440 -17.17 -26.28 15.63
C SER A 440 -17.16 -24.76 15.74
N LYS A 441 -15.97 -24.16 15.90
CA LYS A 441 -15.74 -22.72 16.05
C LYS A 441 -14.41 -22.33 15.42
N ILE A 442 -14.37 -21.13 14.87
CA ILE A 442 -13.15 -20.45 14.44
C ILE A 442 -13.01 -19.20 15.31
N PHE A 443 -11.91 -19.12 16.04
CA PHE A 443 -11.58 -17.95 16.85
C PHE A 443 -10.73 -17.00 16.00
N VAL A 444 -11.06 -15.72 16.02
CA VAL A 444 -10.39 -14.68 15.21
C VAL A 444 -10.16 -13.42 16.03
N SER A 445 -9.22 -12.58 15.58
CA SER A 445 -8.97 -11.28 16.19
C SER A 445 -10.15 -10.33 15.95
N LYS A 446 -10.23 -9.26 16.76
CA LYS A 446 -11.24 -8.21 16.63
C LYS A 446 -11.20 -7.53 15.26
N GLU A 447 -9.99 -7.34 14.74
CA GLU A 447 -9.73 -6.75 13.43
C GLU A 447 -10.29 -7.62 12.29
N LEU A 448 -10.04 -8.93 12.33
CA LEU A 448 -10.47 -9.86 11.28
C LEU A 448 -11.92 -10.29 11.38
N SER A 449 -12.53 -10.23 12.56
CA SER A 449 -13.91 -10.65 12.77
C SER A 449 -14.91 -10.03 11.77
N PRO A 450 -14.97 -8.70 11.57
CA PRO A 450 -15.90 -8.11 10.60
C PRO A 450 -15.59 -8.52 9.15
N MET A 451 -14.32 -8.69 8.79
CA MET A 451 -13.89 -9.12 7.45
C MET A 451 -14.31 -10.55 7.14
N LEU A 452 -14.29 -11.45 8.13
CA LEU A 452 -14.55 -12.88 7.95
C LEU A 452 -16.03 -13.27 8.16
N GLN A 453 -16.81 -12.42 8.83
CA GLN A 453 -18.21 -12.68 9.14
C GLN A 453 -19.09 -13.01 7.91
N PRO A 454 -18.94 -12.34 6.75
CA PRO A 454 -19.69 -12.67 5.54
C PRO A 454 -19.42 -14.10 5.06
N LEU A 455 -18.14 -14.47 4.94
CA LEU A 455 -17.71 -15.82 4.56
C LEU A 455 -18.27 -16.88 5.52
N ALA A 456 -18.10 -16.67 6.84
CA ALA A 456 -18.56 -17.61 7.86
C ALA A 456 -20.07 -17.87 7.79
N LYS A 457 -20.88 -16.84 7.50
CA LYS A 457 -22.33 -16.99 7.26
C LYS A 457 -22.61 -17.83 6.02
N VAL A 458 -21.86 -17.64 4.94
CA VAL A 458 -22.03 -18.41 3.69
C VAL A 458 -21.71 -19.89 3.92
N VAL A 459 -20.60 -20.20 4.61
CA VAL A 459 -20.16 -21.59 4.83
C VAL A 459 -20.87 -22.27 6.01
N GLY A 460 -21.43 -21.49 6.93
CA GLY A 460 -22.18 -21.95 8.10
C GLY A 460 -21.28 -22.41 9.25
N VAL A 461 -20.23 -21.63 9.56
CA VAL A 461 -19.33 -21.84 10.71
C VAL A 461 -19.50 -20.69 11.71
N GLU A 462 -19.35 -20.98 13.00
CA GLU A 462 -19.38 -19.97 14.07
C GLU A 462 -18.00 -19.29 14.19
N LEU A 463 -17.98 -17.96 14.01
CA LEU A 463 -16.82 -17.12 14.36
C LEU A 463 -16.95 -16.58 15.78
N VAL A 464 -15.84 -16.55 16.50
CA VAL A 464 -15.76 -16.00 17.87
C VAL A 464 -14.55 -15.09 17.99
N GLU A 465 -14.78 -13.82 18.33
CA GLU A 465 -13.69 -12.88 18.64
C GLU A 465 -12.92 -13.31 19.91
N SER A 466 -11.59 -13.37 19.84
CA SER A 466 -10.71 -13.83 20.93
C SER A 466 -9.25 -13.37 20.76
N GLU A 467 -8.47 -13.35 21.84
CA GLU A 467 -7.03 -12.95 21.92
C GLU A 467 -6.02 -13.97 21.35
N LEU A 468 -6.50 -14.96 20.57
CA LEU A 468 -5.71 -16.00 19.87
C LEU A 468 -4.39 -16.47 20.56
N PRO A 469 -4.45 -17.04 21.79
CA PRO A 469 -3.26 -17.44 22.53
C PRO A 469 -2.36 -18.45 21.82
N CYS A 470 -2.92 -19.41 21.06
CA CYS A 470 -2.13 -20.41 20.35
C CYS A 470 -1.32 -19.77 19.23
N ILE A 471 -1.94 -18.86 18.46
CA ILE A 471 -1.25 -18.09 17.42
C ILE A 471 -0.21 -17.16 18.05
N ARG A 472 -0.51 -16.51 19.18
CA ARG A 472 0.45 -15.66 19.88
C ARG A 472 1.72 -16.41 20.27
N GLU A 473 1.61 -17.65 20.75
CA GLU A 473 2.76 -18.49 21.08
C GLU A 473 3.60 -18.83 19.84
N VAL A 474 2.95 -19.19 18.72
CA VAL A 474 3.63 -19.46 17.44
C VAL A 474 4.37 -18.20 16.94
N ARG A 475 3.73 -17.03 17.02
CA ARG A 475 4.32 -15.75 16.63
C ARG A 475 5.53 -15.38 17.50
N GLN A 476 5.47 -15.63 18.80
CA GLN A 476 6.61 -15.39 19.69
C GLN A 476 7.78 -16.31 19.32
N PHE A 477 7.53 -17.58 19.07
CA PHE A 477 8.55 -18.52 18.63
C PHE A 477 9.23 -18.08 17.32
N MET A 478 8.46 -17.56 16.36
CA MET A 478 9.00 -17.02 15.10
C MET A 478 9.91 -15.82 15.33
N LYS A 479 9.52 -14.90 16.22
CA LYS A 479 10.34 -13.72 16.60
C LYS A 479 11.66 -14.15 17.24
N ASP A 480 11.61 -15.10 18.17
CA ASP A 480 12.81 -15.58 18.87
C ASP A 480 13.78 -16.26 17.89
N MET A 481 13.27 -17.11 16.99
CA MET A 481 14.08 -17.77 15.97
C MET A 481 14.75 -16.79 14.99
N SER A 482 14.05 -15.70 14.61
CA SER A 482 14.66 -14.68 13.75
C SER A 482 15.81 -13.93 14.42
N MET A 483 15.75 -13.69 15.73
CA MET A 483 16.83 -13.01 16.44
C MET A 483 18.10 -13.86 16.50
N ASP A 484 17.97 -15.16 16.74
CA ASP A 484 19.11 -16.09 16.78
C ASP A 484 19.84 -16.17 15.42
N LEU A 485 19.12 -16.03 14.30
CA LEU A 485 19.69 -16.02 12.95
C LEU A 485 20.43 -14.72 12.60
N ILE A 486 20.09 -13.62 13.28
CA ILE A 486 20.73 -12.30 13.09
C ILE A 486 22.01 -12.21 13.95
N GLU A 487 22.03 -12.82 15.14
CA GLU A 487 23.23 -12.84 16.02
C GLU A 487 24.39 -13.71 15.50
N GLU A 488 24.14 -14.60 14.52
CA GLU A 488 25.17 -15.45 13.89
C GLU A 488 25.87 -14.83 12.67
N LYS A 489 25.55 -13.59 12.29
CA LYS A 489 26.25 -12.81 11.24
C LYS A 489 27.06 -11.65 11.82
#